data_AF-A0A2V8V7R8-F1
#
_entry.id   AF-A0A2V8V7R8-F1
#
_cell.length_a   1.000
_cell.length_b   1.000
_cell.length_c   1.000
_cell.angle_alpha   90.00
_cell.angle_beta   90.00
_cell.angle_gamma   90.00
#
_symmetry.space_group_name_H-M   'P 1'
#
loop_
_entity.id
_entity.type
_entity.pdbx_description
1 polymer ?
#
loop_
_entity_poly.entity_id
_entity_poly.type
_entity_poly.pdbx_seq_one_letter_code
_entity_poly.pdbx_strand_id
1 'polypeptide(L)'
;KKSNVRSAVLLGADSTDELDRMTNQLMSEPESVCGDAFSQCTIFPAACTVSLEIAVLVNGARRMVSWGSTLADFFDNHRRVELFRRYQSELAPVEVDIRDHEALRVPLLPGDVIKWR
;
A
#
# COMPACT_ATOMS: atom_id res chain seq x y z
N LYS A 1 -15.22 32.05 -6.56
CA LYS A 1 -15.63 30.66 -6.23
C LYS A 1 -14.38 29.87 -5.87
N LYS A 2 -14.14 29.57 -4.59
CA LYS A 2 -13.02 28.69 -4.20
C LYS A 2 -13.33 27.29 -4.74
N SER A 3 -12.52 26.83 -5.69
CA SER A 3 -12.57 25.45 -6.16
C SER A 3 -12.34 24.55 -4.95
N ASN A 4 -13.22 23.59 -4.74
CA ASN A 4 -13.12 22.62 -3.66
C ASN A 4 -12.08 21.58 -4.10
N VAL A 5 -10.82 21.99 -4.16
CA VAL A 5 -9.71 21.14 -4.62
C VAL A 5 -9.48 20.09 -3.54
N ARG A 6 -9.84 18.84 -3.86
CA ARG A 6 -9.44 17.68 -3.06
C ARG A 6 -7.98 17.38 -3.39
N SER A 7 -7.08 17.92 -2.58
CA SER A 7 -5.64 17.65 -2.68
C SER A 7 -5.29 16.38 -1.90
N ALA A 8 -4.37 15.60 -2.44
CA ALA A 8 -3.75 14.49 -1.74
C ALA A 8 -2.31 14.85 -1.40
N VAL A 9 -1.91 14.53 -0.16
CA VAL A 9 -0.61 14.85 0.42
C VAL A 9 0.09 13.54 0.75
N LEU A 10 1.30 13.36 0.24
CA LEU A 10 2.20 12.29 0.67
C LEU A 10 3.15 12.84 1.74
N LEU A 11 3.10 12.27 2.93
CA LEU A 11 4.07 12.54 4.00
C LEU A 11 5.10 11.42 4.03
N GLY A 12 6.38 11.77 3.94
CA GLY A 12 7.51 10.88 4.18
C GLY A 12 8.22 11.25 5.47
N ALA A 13 8.64 10.24 6.24
CA ALA A 13 9.40 10.42 7.47
C ALA A 13 10.33 9.22 7.70
N ASP A 14 11.39 9.42 8.48
CA ASP A 14 12.37 8.36 8.78
C ASP A 14 11.92 7.43 9.92
N SER A 15 10.80 7.74 10.57
CA SER A 15 10.21 6.92 11.64
C SER A 15 8.68 7.06 11.74
N THR A 16 8.03 6.08 12.37
CA THR A 16 6.57 6.09 12.58
C THR A 16 6.12 7.21 13.50
N ASP A 17 6.86 7.48 14.59
CA ASP A 17 6.54 8.55 15.53
C ASP A 17 6.59 9.94 14.85
N GLU A 18 7.55 10.12 13.95
CA GLU A 18 7.66 11.34 13.16
C GLU A 18 6.52 11.47 12.15
N LEU A 19 6.16 10.37 11.48
CA LEU A 19 5.02 10.34 10.56
C LEU A 19 3.70 10.67 11.26
N ASP A 20 3.47 10.13 12.45
CA ASP A 20 2.27 10.37 13.26
C ASP A 20 2.19 11.84 13.70
N ARG A 21 3.31 12.42 14.13
CA ARG A 21 3.42 13.84 14.44
C ARG A 21 3.09 14.72 13.23
N MET A 22 3.69 14.43 12.07
CA MET A 22 3.43 15.18 10.83
C MET A 22 1.97 15.04 10.36
N THR A 23 1.38 13.86 10.53
CA THR A 23 -0.04 13.61 10.21
C THR A 23 -0.96 14.45 11.11
N ASN A 24 -0.71 14.46 12.42
CA ASN A 24 -1.49 15.28 13.35
C ASN A 24 -1.37 16.78 13.02
N GLN A 25 -0.16 17.23 12.69
CA GLN A 25 0.08 18.61 12.29
C GLN A 25 -0.58 18.98 10.97
N LEU A 26 -0.59 18.06 9.98
CA LEU A 26 -1.29 18.26 8.70
C LEU A 26 -2.80 18.42 8.91
N MET A 27 -3.38 17.70 9.87
CA MET A 27 -4.82 17.78 10.17
C MET A 27 -5.22 19.08 10.88
N SER A 28 -4.33 19.67 11.70
CA SER A 28 -4.60 20.92 12.41
C SER A 28 -4.21 22.16 11.60
N GLU A 29 -3.08 22.11 10.90
CA GLU A 29 -2.48 23.24 10.18
C GLU A 29 -1.86 22.77 8.85
N PRO A 30 -2.69 22.49 7.82
CA PRO A 30 -2.23 21.89 6.57
C PRO A 30 -1.15 22.70 5.83
N GLU A 31 -1.24 24.03 5.91
CA GLU A 31 -0.30 24.97 5.27
C GLU A 31 1.09 24.99 5.95
N SER A 32 1.20 24.47 7.18
CA SER A 32 2.46 24.42 7.93
C SER A 32 3.34 23.22 7.56
N VAL A 33 2.78 22.20 6.89
CA VAL A 33 3.47 20.95 6.54
C VAL A 33 3.83 20.89 5.05
N CYS A 34 3.03 21.51 4.19
CA CYS A 34 3.15 21.44 2.74
C CYS A 34 3.12 22.84 2.12
N GLY A 35 4.28 23.47 2.07
CA GLY A 35 4.51 24.75 1.39
C GLY A 35 5.86 24.74 0.65
N ASP A 36 6.16 25.80 -0.10
CA ASP A 36 7.34 25.90 -0.99
C ASP A 36 8.71 25.65 -0.31
N ALA A 37 8.74 25.65 1.03
CA ALA A 37 9.95 25.48 1.84
C ALA A 37 10.20 24.05 2.36
N PHE A 38 9.28 23.10 2.15
CA PHE A 38 9.35 21.78 2.79
C PHE A 38 9.59 20.66 1.77
N SER A 39 10.81 20.11 1.75
CA SER A 39 11.21 19.00 0.88
C SER A 39 10.55 17.66 1.21
N GLN A 40 9.89 17.56 2.37
CA GLN A 40 9.27 16.35 2.90
C GLN A 40 7.79 16.19 2.51
N CYS A 41 7.24 17.13 1.73
CA CYS A 41 5.87 17.07 1.25
C CYS A 41 5.78 17.30 -0.26
N THR A 42 5.04 16.42 -0.95
CA THR A 42 4.64 16.65 -2.35
C THR A 42 3.12 16.79 -2.42
N ILE A 43 2.65 17.90 -3.01
CA ILE A 43 1.24 18.14 -3.29
C ILE A 43 0.94 17.63 -4.69
N PHE A 44 0.07 16.63 -4.81
CA PHE A 44 -0.38 16.12 -6.09
C PHE A 44 -1.68 16.82 -6.52
N PRO A 45 -1.75 17.41 -7.73
CA PRO A 45 -2.97 18.04 -8.23
C PRO A 45 -4.06 17.04 -8.66
N ALA A 46 -3.81 15.74 -8.54
CA ALA A 46 -4.76 14.68 -8.82
C ALA A 46 -5.38 14.14 -7.53
N ALA A 47 -6.70 13.86 -7.54
CA ALA A 47 -7.45 13.35 -6.39
C ALA A 47 -7.05 11.93 -5.92
N CYS A 48 -6.13 11.27 -6.65
CA CYS A 48 -5.62 9.95 -6.34
C CYS A 48 -4.09 9.98 -6.29
N THR A 49 -3.52 9.96 -5.09
CA THR A 49 -2.11 9.57 -4.89
C THR A 49 -2.06 8.06 -4.72
N VAL A 50 -1.30 7.38 -5.58
CA VAL A 50 -1.03 5.96 -5.42
C VAL A 50 0.26 5.86 -4.59
N SER A 51 0.17 5.26 -3.40
CA SER A 51 1.36 4.90 -2.64
C SER A 51 2.18 3.88 -3.44
N LEU A 52 3.49 4.13 -3.59
CA LEU A 52 4.40 3.16 -4.19
C LEU A 52 4.54 1.89 -3.34
N GLU A 53 4.09 1.94 -2.09
CA GLU A 53 4.00 0.77 -1.21
C GLU A 53 2.55 0.45 -0.86
N ILE A 54 2.20 -0.83 -0.90
CA ILE A 54 0.90 -1.37 -0.54
C ILE A 54 1.03 -2.30 0.66
N ALA A 55 0.01 -2.31 1.51
CA ALA A 55 -0.07 -3.24 2.62
C ALA A 55 -0.72 -4.56 2.16
N VAL A 56 -0.08 -5.68 2.46
CA VAL A 56 -0.65 -7.03 2.36
C VAL A 56 -0.61 -7.72 3.71
N LEU A 57 -1.35 -8.82 3.87
CA LEU A 57 -1.39 -9.61 5.10
C LEU A 57 -0.75 -10.97 4.84
N VAL A 58 0.41 -11.20 5.43
CA VAL A 58 1.17 -12.45 5.32
C VAL A 58 1.03 -13.24 6.61
N ASN A 59 0.39 -14.41 6.57
CA ASN A 59 0.13 -15.24 7.75
C ASN A 59 -0.45 -14.43 8.93
N GLY A 60 -1.29 -13.43 8.62
CA GLY A 60 -1.91 -12.53 9.60
C GLY A 60 -1.09 -11.29 9.99
N ALA A 61 0.19 -11.21 9.62
CA ALA A 61 1.03 -10.04 9.86
C ALA A 61 0.97 -9.06 8.68
N ARG A 62 0.79 -7.77 8.97
CA ARG A 62 0.85 -6.71 7.96
C ARG A 62 2.28 -6.58 7.42
N ARG A 63 2.44 -6.57 6.09
CA ARG A 63 3.70 -6.30 5.40
C ARG A 63 3.51 -5.23 4.33
N MET A 64 4.45 -4.31 4.22
CA MET A 64 4.50 -3.33 3.13
C MET A 64 5.32 -3.92 1.98
N VAL A 65 4.80 -3.81 0.76
CA VAL A 65 5.49 -4.24 -0.47
C VAL A 65 5.36 -3.17 -1.54
N SER A 66 6.26 -3.17 -2.51
CA SER A 66 6.16 -2.25 -3.64
C SER A 66 4.94 -2.55 -4.50
N TRP A 67 4.33 -1.51 -5.05
CA TRP A 67 3.29 -1.63 -6.06
C TRP A 67 3.86 -2.36 -7.28
N GLY A 68 3.19 -3.42 -7.72
CA GLY A 68 3.68 -4.30 -8.79
C GLY A 68 4.42 -5.54 -8.29
N SER A 69 4.64 -5.69 -6.98
CA SER A 69 5.04 -6.97 -6.40
C SER A 69 4.06 -8.08 -6.75
N THR A 70 4.58 -9.29 -6.87
CA THR A 70 3.86 -10.48 -7.32
C THR A 70 3.82 -11.56 -6.24
N LEU A 71 3.00 -12.59 -6.43
CA LEU A 71 3.00 -13.74 -5.51
C LEU A 71 4.35 -14.48 -5.52
N ALA A 72 5.08 -14.45 -6.64
CA ALA A 72 6.41 -15.04 -6.76
C ALA A 72 7.41 -14.47 -5.73
N ASP A 73 7.29 -13.17 -5.39
CA ASP A 73 8.14 -12.51 -4.40
C ASP A 73 8.03 -13.11 -2.98
N PHE A 74 6.99 -13.92 -2.77
CA PHE A 74 6.66 -14.59 -1.51
C PHE A 74 6.74 -16.11 -1.59
N PHE A 75 7.13 -16.66 -2.75
CA PHE A 75 7.13 -18.09 -3.00
C PHE A 75 8.42 -18.80 -2.57
N ASP A 76 9.53 -18.05 -2.42
CA ASP A 76 10.84 -18.64 -2.12
C ASP A 76 10.82 -19.47 -0.82
N ASN A 77 11.04 -20.78 -0.99
CA ASN A 77 11.14 -21.82 0.05
C ASN A 77 9.81 -22.30 0.67
N HIS A 78 8.65 -21.91 0.14
CA HIS A 78 7.35 -22.38 0.66
C HIS A 78 6.74 -23.47 -0.22
N ARG A 79 6.36 -24.60 0.39
CA ARG A 79 5.79 -25.74 -0.36
C ARG A 79 4.34 -25.47 -0.78
N ARG A 80 3.69 -24.50 -0.13
CA ARG A 80 2.31 -24.12 -0.41
C ARG A 80 2.13 -22.64 -0.12
N VAL A 81 1.61 -21.91 -1.11
CA VAL A 81 1.20 -20.52 -1.01
C VAL A 81 -0.24 -20.42 -1.47
N GLU A 82 -1.06 -19.70 -0.71
CA GLU A 82 -2.46 -19.43 -1.00
C GLU A 82 -2.67 -17.92 -0.99
N LEU A 83 -3.31 -17.40 -2.03
CA LEU A 83 -3.65 -15.99 -2.16
C LEU A 83 -5.16 -15.83 -1.97
N PHE A 84 -5.56 -14.87 -1.16
CA PHE A 84 -6.95 -14.47 -1.00
C PHE A 84 -7.09 -12.97 -1.23
N ARG A 85 -8.19 -12.58 -1.85
CA ARG A 85 -8.49 -11.20 -2.22
C ARG A 85 -9.89 -10.82 -1.81
N ARG A 86 -10.06 -9.57 -1.38
CA ARG A 86 -11.39 -9.06 -1.06
C ARG A 86 -12.19 -8.81 -2.34
N TYR A 87 -13.34 -9.45 -2.47
CA TYR A 87 -14.30 -9.27 -3.56
C TYR A 87 -15.71 -9.15 -2.95
N GLN A 88 -16.44 -8.08 -3.30
CA GLN A 88 -17.77 -7.80 -2.73
C GLN A 88 -17.82 -7.85 -1.18
N SER A 89 -16.79 -7.31 -0.53
CA SER A 89 -16.58 -7.32 0.93
C SER A 89 -16.21 -8.69 1.54
N GLU A 90 -16.20 -9.76 0.77
CA GLU A 90 -15.82 -11.11 1.22
C GLU A 90 -14.37 -11.43 0.84
N LEU A 91 -13.71 -12.29 1.63
CA LEU A 91 -12.36 -12.75 1.31
C LEU A 91 -12.45 -14.02 0.46
N ALA A 92 -12.22 -13.91 -0.84
CA ALA A 92 -12.29 -15.00 -1.80
C ALA A 92 -10.89 -15.54 -2.13
N PRO A 93 -10.73 -16.86 -2.33
CA PRO A 93 -9.47 -17.42 -2.82
C PRO A 93 -9.21 -16.97 -4.26
N VAL A 94 -7.95 -16.69 -4.58
CA VAL A 94 -7.47 -16.52 -5.95
C VAL A 94 -6.86 -17.85 -6.37
N GLU A 95 -7.46 -18.49 -7.37
CA GLU A 95 -6.94 -19.74 -7.92
C GLU A 95 -5.62 -19.47 -8.65
N VAL A 96 -4.53 -19.99 -8.09
CA VAL A 96 -3.18 -19.89 -8.66
C VAL A 96 -2.57 -21.28 -8.69
N ASP A 97 -2.16 -21.75 -9.87
CA ASP A 97 -1.36 -22.96 -9.96
C ASP A 97 0.06 -22.67 -9.51
N ILE A 98 0.41 -23.11 -8.29
CA ILE A 98 1.74 -22.90 -7.70
C ILE A 98 2.88 -23.60 -8.45
N ARG A 99 2.57 -24.49 -9.41
CA ARG A 99 3.56 -25.17 -10.25
C ARG A 99 3.83 -24.41 -11.55
N ASP A 100 2.97 -23.47 -11.90
CA ASP A 100 3.13 -22.61 -13.07
C ASP A 100 3.81 -21.30 -12.66
N HIS A 101 5.05 -21.11 -13.13
CA HIS A 101 5.82 -19.91 -12.86
C HIS A 101 5.14 -18.63 -13.36
N GLU A 102 4.36 -18.71 -14.44
CA GLU A 102 3.63 -17.55 -14.95
C GLU A 102 2.41 -17.23 -14.08
N ALA A 103 1.75 -18.24 -13.51
CA ALA A 103 0.66 -18.03 -12.56
C ALA A 103 1.13 -17.32 -11.28
N LEU A 104 2.38 -17.55 -10.83
CA LEU A 104 2.98 -16.84 -9.70
C LEU A 104 3.24 -15.35 -9.96
N ARG A 105 3.20 -14.89 -11.22
CA ARG A 105 3.36 -13.47 -11.58
C ARG A 105 2.09 -12.65 -11.34
N VAL A 106 1.05 -13.23 -10.75
CA VAL A 106 -0.14 -12.51 -10.35
C VAL A 106 0.24 -11.32 -9.44
N PRO A 107 -0.17 -10.08 -9.79
CA PRO A 107 0.17 -8.91 -9.00
C PRO A 107 -0.60 -8.91 -7.69
N LEU A 108 0.08 -8.50 -6.63
CA LEU A 108 -0.51 -8.26 -5.32
C LEU A 108 -1.26 -6.93 -5.33
N LEU A 109 -2.39 -6.92 -4.63
CA LEU A 109 -3.23 -5.74 -4.43
C LEU A 109 -3.30 -5.37 -2.94
N PRO A 110 -3.61 -4.10 -2.63
CA PRO A 110 -3.80 -3.67 -1.24
C PRO A 110 -4.82 -4.56 -0.50
N GLY A 111 -4.40 -5.06 0.66
CA GLY A 111 -5.22 -5.90 1.52
C GLY A 111 -5.30 -7.37 1.12
N ASP A 112 -4.58 -7.81 0.08
CA ASP A 112 -4.44 -9.23 -0.22
C ASP A 112 -3.92 -10.00 1.00
N VAL A 113 -4.44 -11.19 1.20
CA VAL A 113 -4.04 -12.10 2.27
C VAL A 113 -3.29 -13.26 1.66
N ILE A 114 -2.04 -13.41 2.05
CA ILE A 114 -1.16 -14.49 1.64
C ILE A 114 -1.01 -15.43 2.83
N LYS A 115 -1.27 -16.71 2.60
CA LYS A 115 -0.99 -17.78 3.56
C LYS A 115 0.02 -18.73 2.99
N TRP A 116 1.03 -19.10 3.77
CA TRP A 116 2.00 -20.11 3.35
C TRP A 116 2.37 -21.05 4.47
N ARG A 117 2.82 -22.25 4.09
CA ARG A 117 3.30 -23.31 4.98
C ARG A 117 4.58 -23.95 4.46
#